data_AF-A0A7V2ED04-F1
#
_entry.id   AF-A0A7V2ED04-F1
#
_cell.length_a   1.000
_cell.length_b   1.000
_cell.length_c   1.000
_cell.angle_alpha   90.00
_cell.angle_beta   90.00
_cell.angle_gamma   90.00
#
_symmetry.space_group_name_H-M   'P 1'
#
loop_
_entity.id
_entity.type
_entity.pdbx_description
1 polymer ?
#
loop_
_entity_poly.entity_id
_entity_poly.type
_entity_poly.pdbx_seq_one_letter_code
_entity_poly.pdbx_strand_id
1 'polypeptide(L)'
;NEDIILSFVKVCEIMNFSAIYLESGSGGKNYINLDILTKIRKWTKLPLIVGGGIRDIQTIEKILEFGADYVVIGNYIEENPKFISEI
;
A
#
# COMPACT_ATOMS: atom_id res chain seq x y z
N ASN A 1 -8.32 -7.72 -11.53
CA ASN A 1 -9.06 -6.94 -12.55
C ASN A 1 -9.06 -5.49 -12.07
N GLU A 2 -8.43 -4.59 -12.82
CA GLU A 2 -8.20 -3.19 -12.45
C GLU A 2 -9.49 -2.39 -12.26
N ASP A 3 -10.49 -2.58 -13.14
CA ASP A 3 -11.73 -1.82 -13.10
C ASP A 3 -12.51 -2.04 -11.80
N ILE A 4 -12.45 -3.28 -11.28
CA ILE A 4 -13.08 -3.63 -10.00
C ILE A 4 -12.42 -2.87 -8.85
N ILE A 5 -11.09 -2.75 -8.85
CA ILE A 5 -10.34 -2.05 -7.79
C ILE A 5 -10.68 -0.57 -7.82
N LEU A 6 -10.63 0.07 -8.99
CA LEU A 6 -10.93 1.50 -9.13
C LEU A 6 -12.39 1.81 -8.78
N SER A 7 -13.33 0.94 -9.18
CA SER A 7 -14.75 1.08 -8.80
C SER A 7 -14.94 0.99 -7.29
N PHE A 8 -14.28 0.04 -6.63
CA PHE A 8 -14.35 -0.13 -5.18
C PHE A 8 -13.77 1.07 -4.42
N VAL A 9 -12.61 1.59 -4.87
CA VAL A 9 -12.01 2.82 -4.34
C VAL A 9 -13.00 3.98 -4.40
N LYS A 10 -13.73 4.11 -5.51
CA LYS A 10 -14.74 5.17 -5.66
C LYS A 10 -15.92 4.99 -4.71
N VAL A 11 -16.36 3.76 -4.50
CA VAL A 11 -17.39 3.44 -3.50
C VAL A 11 -16.93 3.85 -2.10
N CYS A 12 -15.69 3.55 -1.70
CA CYS A 12 -15.14 3.98 -0.41
C CYS A 12 -15.20 5.51 -0.23
N GLU A 13 -14.88 6.27 -1.27
CA GLU A 13 -14.97 7.73 -1.25
C GLU A 13 -16.42 8.22 -1.10
N ILE A 14 -17.37 7.65 -1.86
CA ILE A 14 -18.81 7.99 -1.76
C ILE A 14 -19.35 7.66 -0.37
N MET A 15 -18.87 6.59 0.25
CA MET A 15 -19.25 6.18 1.60
C MET A 15 -18.53 6.96 2.72
N ASN A 16 -17.74 7.99 2.39
CA ASN A 16 -16.97 8.79 3.34
C ASN A 16 -16.03 7.96 4.24
N PHE A 17 -15.41 6.93 3.67
CA PHE A 17 -14.36 6.20 4.39
C PHE A 17 -13.20 7.14 4.68
N SER A 18 -12.52 6.96 5.81
CA SER A 18 -11.41 7.85 6.20
C SER A 18 -10.06 7.47 5.58
N ALA A 19 -9.91 6.24 5.09
CA ALA A 19 -8.69 5.74 4.47
C ALA A 19 -8.99 4.48 3.64
N ILE A 20 -8.03 4.10 2.80
CA ILE A 20 -8.03 2.83 2.07
C ILE A 20 -6.73 2.10 2.42
N TYR A 21 -6.84 0.86 2.87
CA TYR A 21 -5.71 -0.01 3.12
C TYR A 21 -5.65 -1.10 2.06
N LEU A 22 -4.56 -1.12 1.30
CA LEU A 22 -4.30 -2.10 0.26
C LEU A 22 -3.22 -3.08 0.76
N GLU A 23 -3.55 -4.36 0.87
CA GLU A 23 -2.64 -5.39 1.36
C GLU A 23 -2.53 -6.56 0.36
N SER A 24 -1.31 -7.07 0.13
CA SER A 24 -1.06 -8.24 -0.75
C SER A 24 -1.27 -9.61 -0.08
N GLY A 25 -1.77 -9.62 1.16
CA GLY A 25 -2.05 -10.82 1.96
C GLY A 25 -0.84 -11.33 2.76
N SER A 26 -1.10 -12.09 3.84
CA SER A 26 -0.05 -12.59 4.73
C SER A 26 0.89 -13.55 4.00
N GLY A 27 2.20 -13.32 4.08
CA GLY A 27 3.21 -14.15 3.41
C GLY A 27 3.35 -13.91 1.91
N GLY A 28 2.67 -12.90 1.36
CA GLY A 28 2.91 -12.43 -0.01
C GLY A 28 4.37 -12.03 -0.20
N LYS A 29 5.07 -12.65 -1.14
CA LYS A 29 6.46 -12.28 -1.47
C LYS A 29 6.55 -10.98 -2.27
N ASN A 30 5.44 -10.56 -2.87
CA ASN A 30 5.37 -9.41 -3.76
C ASN A 30 4.48 -8.33 -3.12
N TYR A 31 4.95 -7.10 -3.15
CA TYR A 31 4.14 -5.93 -2.83
C TYR A 31 3.16 -5.61 -3.97
N ILE A 32 2.23 -4.70 -3.72
CA ILE A 32 1.20 -4.32 -4.70
C ILE A 32 1.85 -3.73 -5.96
N ASN A 33 1.26 -4.05 -7.12
CA ASN A 33 1.70 -3.48 -8.39
C ASN A 33 1.67 -1.93 -8.34
N LEU A 34 2.77 -1.27 -8.68
CA LEU A 34 2.90 0.18 -8.54
C LEU A 34 2.06 0.96 -9.58
N ASP A 35 1.78 0.38 -10.74
CA ASP A 35 0.93 1.00 -11.75
C ASP A 35 -0.51 1.11 -11.25
N ILE A 36 -1.03 0.09 -10.57
CA ILE A 36 -2.37 0.19 -9.97
C ILE A 36 -2.40 1.21 -8.84
N LEU A 37 -1.35 1.28 -8.01
CA LEU A 37 -1.25 2.30 -6.95
C LEU A 37 -1.30 3.72 -7.53
N THR A 38 -0.53 3.97 -8.60
CA THR A 38 -0.54 5.27 -9.31
C THR A 38 -1.93 5.61 -9.85
N LYS A 39 -2.65 4.62 -10.38
CA LYS A 39 -4.01 4.81 -10.89
C LYS A 39 -4.99 5.11 -9.76
N ILE A 40 -4.93 4.37 -8.65
CA ILE A 40 -5.76 4.62 -7.47
C ILE A 40 -5.53 6.05 -6.95
N ARG A 41 -4.26 6.46 -6.82
CA ARG A 41 -3.93 7.81 -6.33
C ARG A 41 -4.53 8.92 -7.19
N LYS A 42 -4.61 8.72 -8.51
CA LYS A 42 -5.27 9.68 -9.43
C LYS A 42 -6.78 9.77 -9.24
N TRP A 43 -7.41 8.74 -8.67
CA TRP A 43 -8.88 8.63 -8.55
C TRP A 43 -9.45 9.07 -7.21
N THR A 44 -8.66 9.05 -6.14
CA THR A 44 -9.10 9.42 -4.79
C THR A 44 -8.09 10.31 -4.10
N LYS A 45 -8.53 11.10 -3.12
CA LYS A 45 -7.66 11.82 -2.16
C LYS A 45 -7.66 11.19 -0.77
N LEU A 46 -8.38 10.08 -0.58
CA LEU A 46 -8.35 9.36 0.69
C LEU A 46 -6.92 8.90 1.00
N PRO A 47 -6.50 8.94 2.28
CA PRO A 47 -5.25 8.34 2.72
C PRO A 47 -5.11 6.89 2.21
N LEU A 48 -4.02 6.63 1.50
CA LEU A 48 -3.67 5.32 0.96
C LEU A 48 -2.59 4.68 1.83
N ILE A 49 -2.94 3.57 2.44
CA ILE A 49 -2.04 2.74 3.24
C ILE A 49 -1.71 1.51 2.41
N VAL A 50 -0.43 1.15 2.30
CA VAL A 50 0.02 -0.02 1.54
C VAL A 50 0.80 -0.97 2.43
N GLY A 51 0.45 -2.26 2.39
CA GLY A 51 1.13 -3.31 3.14
C GLY A 51 1.34 -4.60 2.34
N GLY A 52 2.18 -5.47 2.89
CA GLY A 52 2.46 -6.80 2.34
C GLY A 52 3.67 -6.86 1.41
N GLY A 53 4.53 -7.85 1.61
CA GLY A 53 5.69 -8.14 0.73
C GLY A 53 6.83 -7.12 0.74
N ILE A 54 6.88 -6.20 1.71
CA ILE A 54 7.92 -5.17 1.83
C ILE A 54 9.08 -5.72 2.67
N ARG A 55 10.30 -5.66 2.12
CA ARG A 55 11.51 -6.28 2.72
C ARG A 55 12.77 -5.42 2.64
N ASP A 56 12.66 -4.21 2.10
CA ASP A 56 13.79 -3.30 1.91
C ASP A 56 13.29 -1.85 1.80
N ILE A 57 14.21 -0.90 2.04
CA ILE A 57 13.93 0.54 2.05
C ILE A 57 13.54 1.03 0.65
N GLN A 58 14.19 0.52 -0.40
CA GLN A 58 13.93 0.94 -1.77
C GLN A 58 12.48 0.65 -2.19
N THR A 59 11.90 -0.44 -1.69
CA THR A 59 10.49 -0.78 -1.91
C THR A 59 9.57 0.19 -1.17
N ILE A 60 9.91 0.58 0.06
CA ILE A 60 9.16 1.60 0.83
C ILE A 60 9.15 2.91 0.05
N GLU A 61 10.32 3.39 -0.38
CA GLU A 61 10.46 4.65 -1.13
C GLU A 61 9.63 4.65 -2.41
N LYS A 62 9.68 3.56 -3.19
CA LYS A 62 8.86 3.42 -4.41
C LYS A 62 7.37 3.44 -4.11
N ILE A 63 6.92 2.76 -3.07
CA ILE A 63 5.49 2.72 -2.72
C ILE A 63 5.00 4.13 -2.35
N LEU A 64 5.79 4.88 -1.58
CA LEU A 64 5.50 6.28 -1.24
C LEU A 64 5.50 7.18 -2.49
N GLU A 65 6.52 7.07 -3.34
CA GLU A 65 6.64 7.85 -4.58
C GLU A 65 5.45 7.61 -5.54
N PHE A 66 4.95 6.38 -5.62
CA PHE A 66 3.85 6.01 -6.52
C PHE A 66 2.46 6.32 -5.94
N GLY A 67 2.38 6.89 -4.73
CA GLY A 67 1.19 7.54 -4.21
C GLY A 67 0.62 6.98 -2.92
N ALA A 68 1.31 6.06 -2.23
CA ALA A 68 0.93 5.73 -0.86
C ALA A 68 1.25 6.88 0.09
N ASP A 69 0.40 7.09 1.09
CA ASP A 69 0.63 8.03 2.17
C ASP A 69 1.34 7.33 3.36
N TYR A 70 1.10 6.03 3.53
CA TYR A 70 1.69 5.21 4.59
C TYR A 70 2.06 3.82 4.10
N VAL A 71 3.11 3.26 4.70
CA VAL A 71 3.58 1.90 4.45
C VAL A 71 3.51 1.07 5.74
N VAL A 72 2.96 -0.14 5.65
CA VAL A 72 2.84 -1.09 6.76
C VAL A 72 3.77 -2.27 6.54
N ILE A 73 4.62 -2.54 7.52
CA ILE A 73 5.60 -3.63 7.52
C ILE A 73 5.35 -4.51 8.74
N GLY A 74 4.93 -5.75 8.51
CA GLY A 74 4.62 -6.74 9.55
C GLY A 74 5.75 -7.77 9.70
N ASN A 75 5.55 -8.96 9.10
CA ASN A 75 6.45 -10.12 9.23
C ASN A 75 7.95 -9.81 9.11
N TYR A 76 8.34 -8.90 8.21
CA TYR A 76 9.76 -8.56 8.04
C TYR A 76 10.36 -7.89 9.28
N ILE A 77 9.59 -7.05 10.00
CA ILE A 77 9.99 -6.47 11.29
C ILE A 77 10.06 -7.53 12.38
N GLU A 78 9.12 -8.47 12.41
CA GLU A 78 9.13 -9.56 13.39
C GLU A 78 10.38 -10.45 13.24
N GLU A 79 10.75 -10.76 12.00
CA GLU A 79 11.96 -11.51 11.66
C GLU A 79 13.25 -10.67 11.83
N ASN A 80 13.17 -9.35 11.63
CA ASN A 80 14.31 -8.44 11.64
C ASN A 80 14.03 -7.15 12.45
N PRO A 81 13.93 -7.20 13.79
CA PRO A 81 13.54 -6.04 14.59
C PRO A 81 14.47 -4.82 14.44
N LYS A 82 15.74 -5.04 14.07
CA LYS A 82 16.71 -3.97 13.83
C LYS A 82 16.39 -3.12 12.61
N PHE A 83 15.60 -3.63 11.66
CA PHE A 83 15.24 -2.91 10.46
C PHE A 83 14.48 -1.61 10.76
N ILE A 84 13.76 -1.51 11.89
CA ILE A 84 13.13 -0.26 12.34
C ILE A 84 14.13 0.89 12.41
N SER A 85 15.39 0.61 12.78
CA SER A 85 16.42 1.66 12.88
C SER A 85 16.99 2.11 11.52
N GLU A 86 16.62 1.42 10.44
CA GLU A 86 17.06 1.72 9.08
C GLU A 86 16.00 2.54 8.29
N ILE A 87 14.77 2.65 8.82
CA ILE A 87 13.65 3.43 8.26
C ILE A 87 13.64 4.82 8.88
#